data_AF-A0ABD6AQ70-F1
#
_entry.id   AF-A0ABD6AQ70-F1
#
_cell.length_a   1.000
_cell.length_b   1.000
_cell.length_c   1.000
_cell.angle_alpha   90.00
_cell.angle_beta   90.00
_cell.angle_gamma   90.00
#
_symmetry.space_group_name_H-M   'P 1'
#
loop_
_entity.id
_entity.type
_entity.pdbx_description
1 polymer ?
#
loop_
_entity_poly.entity_id
_entity_poly.type
_entity_poly.pdbx_seq_one_letter_code
_entity_poly.pdbx_strand_id
1 'polypeptide(L)' 'MVSDATDGTDENTPENDDADGAVNPTGMGVGIALGVGLGAALGVATDDVGLWLPVGIALGVAFGAAFSAGVAES' A
#
# COMPACT_ATOMS: atom_id res chain seq x y z
N MET A 1 -33.53 -38.00 14.71
CA MET A 1 -32.19 -37.96 14.10
C MET A 1 -31.64 -36.56 14.24
N VAL A 2 -30.77 -36.35 15.23
CA VAL A 2 -29.89 -35.18 15.31
C VAL A 2 -28.59 -35.63 14.67
N SER A 3 -28.34 -35.19 13.46
CA SER A 3 -27.06 -35.36 12.77
C SER A 3 -27.05 -34.33 11.65
N ASP A 4 -26.58 -33.14 11.97
CA ASP A 4 -25.82 -32.39 10.98
C ASP A 4 -24.76 -31.60 11.72
N ALA A 5 -23.56 -32.18 11.71
CA ALA A 5 -22.35 -31.53 12.11
C ALA A 5 -21.89 -30.70 10.90
N THR A 6 -22.41 -29.48 10.79
CA THR A 6 -21.73 -28.41 10.05
C THR A 6 -20.93 -27.66 11.11
N ASP A 7 -19.75 -28.19 11.43
CA ASP A 7 -18.51 -27.82 10.75
C ASP A 7 -18.15 -26.40 11.17
N GLY A 8 -17.27 -26.36 12.17
CA GLY A 8 -16.71 -25.13 12.68
C GLY A 8 -15.80 -24.54 11.61
N THR A 9 -16.35 -23.63 10.83
CA THR A 9 -15.53 -22.72 10.03
C THR A 9 -14.98 -21.67 10.99
N ASP A 10 -13.93 -22.02 11.72
CA ASP A 10 -12.97 -21.07 12.25
C ASP A 10 -12.25 -20.41 11.06
N GLU A 11 -12.97 -19.53 10.35
CA GLU A 11 -12.40 -18.64 9.34
C GLU A 11 -11.82 -17.41 10.04
N ASN A 12 -10.79 -17.64 10.88
CA ASN A 12 -9.69 -16.68 10.92
C ASN A 12 -8.95 -16.82 9.59
N THR A 13 -9.56 -16.30 8.53
CA THR A 13 -8.83 -15.89 7.35
C THR A 13 -7.92 -14.77 7.88
N PRO A 14 -6.58 -14.93 7.87
CA PRO A 14 -5.77 -13.73 7.81
C PRO A 14 -6.21 -13.05 6.52
N GLU A 15 -7.13 -12.09 6.63
CA GLU A 15 -7.20 -10.98 5.72
C GLU A 15 -5.83 -10.35 5.85
N ASN A 16 -4.91 -10.88 5.05
CA ASN A 16 -3.68 -10.19 4.78
C ASN A 16 -4.19 -8.87 4.22
N ASP A 17 -3.95 -7.82 4.98
CA ASP A 17 -3.90 -6.43 4.52
C ASP A 17 -2.85 -6.34 3.42
N ASP A 18 -3.07 -7.07 2.32
CA ASP A 18 -2.57 -6.72 1.02
C ASP A 18 -3.27 -5.39 0.78
N ALA A 19 -2.60 -4.32 1.22
CA ALA A 19 -2.92 -2.95 0.90
C ALA A 19 -2.87 -2.88 -0.61
N ASP A 20 -3.99 -3.27 -1.21
CA ASP A 20 -4.26 -3.35 -2.62
C ASP A 20 -4.41 -1.90 -3.06
N GLY A 21 -3.27 -1.20 -3.10
CA GLY A 21 -3.07 0.08 -3.74
C GLY A 21 -3.10 -0.10 -5.26
N ALA A 22 -3.98 -0.97 -5.76
CA ALA A 22 -4.31 -1.12 -7.15
C ALA A 22 -5.11 0.11 -7.60
N VAL A 23 -4.42 1.21 -7.84
CA VAL A 23 -4.92 2.25 -8.75
C VAL A 23 -3.92 2.43 -9.88
N ASN A 24 -4.10 1.63 -10.94
CA ASN A 24 -3.48 1.89 -12.23
C ASN A 24 -4.31 2.94 -12.97
N PRO A 25 -3.68 4.03 -13.49
CA PRO A 25 -2.95 3.90 -14.75
C PRO A 25 -1.49 4.38 -14.64
N THR A 26 -0.59 3.40 -14.52
CA THR A 26 0.88 3.29 -14.55
C THR A 26 1.71 4.28 -13.71
N GLY A 27 1.37 5.57 -13.67
CA GLY A 27 2.17 6.59 -12.98
C GLY A 27 1.90 6.71 -11.47
N MET A 28 0.62 6.67 -11.07
CA MET A 28 0.23 6.90 -9.68
C MET A 28 0.62 5.73 -8.76
N GLY A 29 0.33 4.48 -9.15
CA GLY A 29 0.67 3.30 -8.35
C GLY A 29 2.18 3.14 -8.13
N VAL A 30 2.99 3.42 -9.15
CA VAL A 30 4.47 3.37 -9.04
C VAL A 30 4.98 4.47 -8.10
N GLY A 31 4.41 5.68 -8.17
CA GLY A 31 4.76 6.77 -7.26
C GLY A 31 4.51 6.41 -5.79
N ILE A 32 3.31 5.90 -5.48
CA ILE A 32 2.95 5.48 -4.12
C ILE A 32 3.82 4.31 -3.65
N ALA A 33 4.02 3.27 -4.47
CA ALA A 33 4.82 2.10 -4.10
C ALA A 33 6.29 2.49 -3.81
N LEU A 34 6.89 3.35 -4.64
CA LEU A 34 8.24 3.87 -4.39
C LEU A 34 8.29 4.77 -3.15
N GLY A 35 7.32 5.67 -2.98
CA GLY A 35 7.28 6.57 -1.83
C GLY A 35 7.14 5.82 -0.50
N VAL A 36 6.25 4.82 -0.45
CA VAL A 36 6.03 3.98 0.73
C VAL A 36 7.21 3.05 0.98
N GLY A 37 7.73 2.39 -0.05
CA GLY A 37 8.89 1.48 0.09
C GLY A 37 10.15 2.21 0.55
N LEU A 38 10.43 3.38 -0.04
CA LEU A 38 11.59 4.19 0.35
C LEU A 38 11.39 4.86 1.72
N GLY A 39 10.20 5.38 1.99
CA GLY A 39 9.86 5.98 3.28
C GLY A 39 9.91 4.97 4.43
N ALA A 40 9.44 3.74 4.21
CA ALA A 40 9.53 2.66 5.19
C ALA A 40 10.98 2.23 5.41
N ALA A 41 11.78 2.05 4.35
CA ALA A 41 13.19 1.69 4.47
C ALA A 41 14.01 2.76 5.22
N LEU A 42 13.78 4.04 4.90
CA LEU A 42 14.43 5.16 5.58
C LEU A 42 13.94 5.33 7.02
N GLY A 43 12.65 5.13 7.27
CA GLY A 43 12.08 5.16 8.62
C GLY A 43 12.65 4.07 9.53
N VAL A 44 12.80 2.85 9.01
CA VAL A 44 13.44 1.74 9.73
C VAL A 44 14.93 2.02 9.96
N ALA A 45 15.64 2.57 8.97
CA ALA A 45 17.06 2.90 9.13
C ALA A 45 17.33 4.02 10.14
N THR A 46 16.35 4.89 10.38
CA THR A 46 16.47 6.02 11.31
C THR A 46 15.86 5.73 12.68
N ASP A 47 15.31 4.53 12.90
CA ASP A 47 14.53 4.16 14.10
C ASP A 47 13.30 5.08 14.36
N ASP A 48 12.86 5.82 13.33
CA ASP A 48 11.86 6.90 13.43
C ASP A 48 10.82 6.80 12.30
N VAL A 49 10.19 5.63 12.23
CA VAL A 49 9.21 5.29 11.19
C VAL A 49 7.98 6.20 11.23
N GLY A 50 7.64 6.76 12.39
CA GLY A 50 6.50 7.66 12.57
C GLY A 50 6.65 9.00 11.84
N LEU A 51 7.88 9.48 11.66
CA LEU A 51 8.18 10.71 10.91
C LEU A 51 8.40 10.43 9.42
N TRP A 52 9.04 9.31 9.08
CA TRP A 52 9.43 9.01 7.70
C TRP A 52 8.34 8.38 6.83
N LEU A 53 7.37 7.66 7.41
CA LEU A 53 6.19 7.14 6.68
C LEU A 53 5.35 8.24 6.01
N PRO A 54 4.88 9.28 6.72
CA PRO A 54 4.09 10.34 6.10
C PRO A 54 4.88 11.14 5.05
N VAL A 55 6.19 11.31 5.25
CA VAL A 55 7.09 11.93 4.28
C VAL A 55 7.20 11.09 3.01
N GLY A 56 7.38 9.77 3.14
CA GLY A 56 7.42 8.85 2.01
C GLY A 56 6.12 8.81 1.21
N ILE A 57 4.97 8.80 1.89
CA ILE A 57 3.65 8.86 1.24
C ILE A 57 3.47 10.19 0.50
N ALA A 58 3.80 11.32 1.13
CA ALA A 58 3.70 12.64 0.49
C ALA A 58 4.58 12.75 -0.76
N LEU A 59 5.81 12.24 -0.71
CA LEU A 59 6.71 12.18 -1.87
C LEU A 59 6.18 11.24 -2.95
N GLY A 60 5.65 10.06 -2.57
CA GLY A 60 5.08 9.11 -3.51
C GLY A 60 3.84 9.65 -4.23
N VAL A 61 2.97 10.38 -3.52
CA VAL A 61 1.83 11.09 -4.11
C VAL A 61 2.31 12.21 -5.02
N ALA A 62 3.31 13.01 -4.62
CA ALA A 62 3.85 14.09 -5.44
C ALA A 62 4.48 13.56 -6.74
N PHE A 63 5.27 12.49 -6.68
CA PHE A 63 5.84 11.85 -7.86
C PHE A 63 4.77 11.15 -8.70
N GLY A 64 3.83 10.44 -8.08
CA GLY A 64 2.73 9.79 -8.78
C GLY A 64 1.82 10.79 -9.50
N ALA A 65 1.54 11.93 -8.87
CA ALA A 65 0.79 13.04 -9.46
C ALA A 65 1.60 13.74 -10.56
N ALA A 66 2.90 13.96 -10.38
CA ALA A 66 3.77 14.55 -11.40
C ALA A 66 3.91 13.65 -12.63
N PHE A 67 4.01 12.33 -12.43
CA PHE A 67 4.07 11.36 -13.53
C PHE A 67 2.71 11.24 -14.22
N SER A 68 1.61 11.28 -13.45
CA SER A 68 0.25 11.30 -14.00
C SER A 68 -0.07 12.61 -14.74
N ALA A 69 0.47 13.74 -14.29
CA ALA A 69 0.26 15.05 -14.92
C ALA A 69 1.19 15.26 -16.12
N GLY A 70 2.44 14.80 -16.05
CA GLY A 70 3.41 14.88 -17.14
C GLY A 70 3.10 13.92 -18.29
N VAL A 71 2.49 12.77 -18.02
CA VAL A 71 2.03 11.84 -19.08
C VAL A 71 0.67 12.24 -19.67
N ALA A 72 -0.09 13.13 -19.01
CA ALA A 72 -1.32 13.68 -19.57
C ALA A 72 -1.05 14.72 -20.68
N GLU A 73 0.20 15.13 -20.87
CA GLU A 73 0.63 16.11 -21.87
C GLU A 73 1.40 15.49 -23.07
N SER A 74 1.17 14.21 -23.40
CA SER A 74 1.85 13.52 -24.52
C SER A 74 0.90 12.88 -25.53
#